data_AF-A0A526XN54-F1
#
_entry.id   AF-A0A526XN54-F1
#
_cell.length_a   1.000
_cell.length_b   1.000
_cell.length_c   1.000
_cell.angle_alpha   90.00
_cell.angle_beta   90.00
_cell.angle_gamma   90.00
#
_symmetry.space_group_name_H-M   'P 1'
#
loop_
_entity.id
_entity.type
_entity.pdbx_description
1 polymer ?
#
loop_
_entity_poly.entity_id
_entity_poly.type
_entity_poly.pdbx_seq_one_letter_code
_entity_poly.pdbx_strand_id
1 'polypeptide(L)'
;KARKDKVSDDARGNLESWIAGMDGCTLFRGHARFETADTVRVGDELLSAGKIFINTGGRASVPDLPGVDDIPFLTNSSMMDLDV
;
A
#
# COMPACT_ATOMS: atom_id res chain seq x y z
N LYS A 1 8.99 -15.78 12.05
CA LYS A 1 9.14 -14.55 11.24
C LYS A 1 9.81 -14.78 9.86
N ALA A 2 11.09 -15.18 9.80
CA ALA A 2 11.87 -15.28 8.55
C ALA A 2 11.21 -16.00 7.35
N ARG A 3 10.53 -17.14 7.57
CA ARG A 3 9.82 -17.85 6.49
C ARG A 3 8.64 -17.04 5.91
N LYS A 4 7.87 -16.38 6.78
CA LYS A 4 6.69 -15.59 6.39
C LYS A 4 7.09 -14.39 5.55
N ASP A 5 8.16 -13.72 5.98
CA ASP A 5 8.66 -12.52 5.30
C ASP A 5 9.22 -12.90 3.94
N LYS A 6 10.03 -13.97 3.86
CA LYS A 6 10.50 -14.51 2.57
C LYS A 6 9.36 -14.80 1.60
N VAL A 7 8.29 -15.47 2.03
CA VAL A 7 7.14 -15.75 1.16
C VAL A 7 6.45 -14.45 0.72
N SER A 8 6.30 -13.49 1.62
CA SER A 8 5.65 -12.20 1.33
C SER A 8 6.48 -11.34 0.36
N ASP A 9 7.80 -11.38 0.50
CA ASP A 9 8.73 -10.59 -0.31
C ASP A 9 8.93 -11.23 -1.68
N ASP A 10 9.06 -12.56 -1.76
CA ASP A 10 9.10 -13.30 -3.03
C ASP A 10 7.81 -13.03 -3.84
N ALA A 11 6.64 -13.06 -3.18
CA ALA A 11 5.35 -12.76 -3.83
C ALA A 11 5.26 -11.31 -4.33
N ARG A 12 5.68 -10.33 -3.52
CA ARG A 12 5.68 -8.91 -3.91
C ARG A 12 6.62 -8.65 -5.09
N GLY A 13 7.84 -9.17 -5.04
CA GLY A 13 8.82 -9.00 -6.11
C GLY A 13 8.36 -9.60 -7.44
N ASN A 14 7.76 -10.79 -7.40
CA ASN A 14 7.23 -11.43 -8.61
C ASN A 14 6.08 -10.63 -9.23
N LEU A 15 5.15 -10.12 -8.42
CA LEU A 15 4.03 -9.30 -8.89
C LEU A 15 4.52 -7.98 -9.50
N GLU A 16 5.48 -7.32 -8.86
CA GLU A 16 6.07 -6.07 -9.32
C GLU A 16 6.78 -6.25 -10.67
N SER A 17 7.57 -7.31 -10.81
CA SER A 17 8.24 -7.66 -12.07
C SER A 17 7.23 -7.90 -13.20
N TRP A 18 6.16 -8.64 -12.92
CA TRP A 18 5.11 -8.92 -13.90
C TRP A 18 4.37 -7.64 -14.34
N ILE A 19 3.98 -6.76 -13.42
CA ILE A 19 3.30 -5.49 -13.75
C ILE A 19 4.23 -4.57 -14.54
N ALA A 20 5.49 -4.45 -14.12
CA ALA A 20 6.47 -3.58 -14.79
C ALA A 20 6.82 -4.05 -16.21
N GLY A 21 6.70 -5.36 -16.49
CA GLY A 21 6.93 -5.94 -17.81
C GLY A 21 5.70 -6.05 -18.71
N MET A 22 4.52 -5.61 -18.24
CA MET A 22 3.27 -5.75 -18.99
C MET A 22 3.15 -4.69 -20.09
N ASP A 23 2.92 -5.12 -21.33
CA ASP A 23 2.69 -4.21 -22.44
C ASP A 23 1.47 -3.31 -22.20
N GLY A 24 1.61 -2.02 -22.48
CA GLY A 24 0.59 -1.01 -22.19
C GLY A 24 0.39 -0.65 -20.72
N CYS A 25 1.23 -1.15 -19.80
CA CYS A 25 1.21 -0.78 -18.38
C CYS A 25 2.44 0.06 -18.01
N THR A 26 2.26 1.06 -17.15
CA THR A 26 3.37 1.84 -16.58
C THR A 26 3.23 1.86 -15.06
N LEU A 27 4.26 1.37 -14.37
CA LEU A 27 4.29 1.33 -12.91
C LEU A 27 4.97 2.57 -12.34
N PHE A 28 4.19 3.45 -11.71
CA PHE A 28 4.69 4.60 -10.96
C PHE A 28 4.85 4.26 -9.49
N ARG A 29 6.02 4.56 -8.90
CA ARG A 29 6.28 4.37 -7.46
C ARG A 29 6.21 5.71 -6.74
N GLY A 30 5.27 5.83 -5.81
CA GLY A 30 5.09 7.03 -5.00
C GLY A 30 3.68 7.11 -4.41
N HIS A 31 3.46 8.08 -3.53
CA HIS A 31 2.14 8.34 -2.98
C HIS A 31 1.34 9.21 -3.96
N ALA A 32 0.25 8.65 -4.49
CA ALA A 32 -0.64 9.34 -5.41
C ALA A 32 -1.59 10.30 -4.68
N ARG A 33 -1.90 11.45 -5.29
CA ARG A 33 -2.97 12.36 -4.86
C ARG A 33 -3.70 12.94 -6.05
N PHE A 34 -5.01 13.10 -5.96
CA PHE A 34 -5.78 13.85 -6.96
C PHE A 34 -5.46 15.35 -6.86
N GLU A 35 -5.21 16.00 -7.99
CA GLU A 35 -5.15 17.47 -8.07
C GLU A 35 -6.45 18.05 -8.65
N THR A 36 -7.10 17.30 -9.53
CA THR A 36 -8.45 17.56 -10.05
C THR A 36 -9.24 16.25 -10.12
N ALA A 37 -10.46 16.27 -10.67
CA ALA A 37 -11.28 15.07 -10.85
C ALA A 37 -10.66 14.03 -11.81
N ASP A 38 -9.76 14.45 -12.69
CA ASP A 38 -9.17 13.68 -13.79
C ASP A 38 -7.63 13.70 -13.82
N THR A 39 -6.99 14.36 -12.85
CA THR A 39 -5.53 14.41 -12.73
C THR A 39 -5.02 13.91 -11.38
N VAL A 40 -3.93 13.16 -11.42
CA VAL A 40 -3.27 12.55 -10.27
C VAL A 40 -1.78 12.87 -10.31
N ARG A 41 -1.24 13.36 -9.19
CA ARG A 41 0.20 13.54 -9.04
C ARG A 41 0.83 12.37 -8.29
N VAL A 42 1.97 11.89 -8.78
CA VAL A 42 2.83 10.89 -8.15
C VAL A 42 4.26 11.41 -8.14
N GLY A 43 4.77 11.85 -6.98
CA GLY A 43 6.04 12.57 -6.93
C GLY A 43 5.98 13.85 -7.78
N ASP A 44 6.85 13.95 -8.78
CA ASP A 44 6.88 15.06 -9.73
C ASP A 44 6.01 14.84 -10.99
N GLU A 45 5.57 13.60 -11.23
CA GLU A 45 4.77 13.22 -12.39
C GLU A 45 3.31 13.66 -12.20
N LEU A 46 2.75 14.35 -13.21
CA LEU A 46 1.34 14.71 -13.27
C LEU A 46 0.65 13.91 -14.39
N LEU A 47 -0.28 13.05 -14.00
CA LEU A 47 -0.94 12.09 -14.88
C LEU A 47 -2.40 12.49 -15.09
N SER A 48 -2.91 12.34 -16.32
CA SER A 48 -4.32 12.57 -16.65
C SER A 48 -4.94 11.31 -17.26
N ALA A 49 -6.18 10.99 -16.89
CA ALA A 49 -6.90 9.86 -17.47
C ALA A 49 -8.41 10.10 -17.53
N GLY A 50 -9.06 9.61 -18.60
CA GLY A 50 -10.53 9.68 -18.72
C GLY A 50 -11.28 8.77 -17.75
N LYS A 51 -10.60 7.78 -17.15
CA LYS A 51 -11.14 6.90 -16.10
C LYS A 51 -10.06 6.64 -15.07
N ILE A 52 -10.42 6.74 -13.80
CA ILE A 52 -9.51 6.50 -12.67
C ILE A 52 -10.18 5.52 -11.70
N PHE A 53 -9.44 4.48 -11.31
CA PHE A 53 -9.90 3.46 -10.37
C PHE A 53 -9.13 3.59 -9.05
N ILE A 54 -9.84 3.74 -7.93
CA ILE A 54 -9.24 3.95 -6.60
C ILE A 54 -9.18 2.62 -5.85
N ASN A 55 -7.98 2.05 -5.76
CA ASN A 55 -7.71 0.77 -5.11
C ASN A 55 -6.72 0.93 -3.94
N THR A 56 -6.93 1.92 -3.06
CA THR A 56 -5.99 2.29 -1.98
C THR A 56 -6.05 1.38 -0.75
N GLY A 57 -6.90 0.35 -0.75
CA GLY A 57 -7.07 -0.55 0.38
C GLY A 57 -7.71 0.12 1.61
N GLY A 58 -7.35 -0.36 2.79
CA GLY A 58 -7.84 0.15 4.07
C GLY A 58 -6.77 0.07 5.15
N ARG A 59 -7.07 0.64 6.32
CA ARG A 59 -6.19 0.62 7.50
C ARG A 59 -6.95 0.11 8.72
N ALA A 60 -6.23 -0.41 9.71
CA ALA A 60 -6.85 -0.83 10.96
C ALA A 60 -7.60 0.35 11.59
N SER A 61 -8.85 0.11 12.01
CA SER A 61 -9.64 1.06 12.78
C SER A 61 -9.36 0.82 14.26
N VAL A 62 -8.70 1.75 14.91
CA VAL A 62 -8.49 1.73 16.36
C VAL A 62 -9.69 2.45 17.00
N PRO A 63 -10.47 1.78 17.86
CA PRO A 63 -11.62 2.42 18.51
C PRO A 63 -11.15 3.45 19.55
N ASP A 64 -11.95 4.50 19.74
CA ASP A 64 -11.73 5.51 20.78
C ASP A 64 -12.06 4.92 22.16
N LEU A 65 -11.09 4.26 22.75
CA LEU A 65 -11.15 3.64 24.07
C LEU A 65 -10.21 4.39 25.01
N PRO A 66 -10.67 4.87 26.17
CA PRO A 66 -9.80 5.57 27.12
C PRO A 66 -8.56 4.74 27.47
N GLY A 67 -7.38 5.32 27.24
CA GLY A 67 -6.08 4.70 27.52
C GLY A 67 -5.56 3.72 26.47
N VAL A 68 -6.23 3.54 25.33
CA VAL A 68 -5.76 2.63 24.26
C VAL A 68 -4.45 3.07 23.64
N ASP A 69 -4.24 4.38 23.49
CA ASP A 69 -3.02 4.94 22.94
C ASP A 69 -1.88 5.02 23.98
N ASP A 70 -2.19 4.78 25.26
CA ASP A 70 -1.21 4.80 26.37
C ASP A 70 -0.49 3.45 26.53
N ILE A 71 -0.94 2.41 25.81
CA ILE A 71 -0.37 1.07 25.87
C ILE A 71 0.02 0.58 24.47
N PRO A 72 1.06 -0.27 24.35
CA PRO A 72 1.29 -1.00 23.11
C PRO A 72 0.10 -1.90 22.80
N PHE A 73 -0.50 -1.74 21.62
CA PHE A 73 -1.53 -2.63 21.12
C PHE A 73 -1.16 -3.18 19.75
N LEU A 74 -1.81 -4.29 19.38
CA LEU A 74 -1.61 -4.95 18.10
C LEU A 74 -2.76 -4.64 17.15
N THR A 75 -2.41 -4.44 15.89
CA THR A 75 -3.33 -4.42 14.75
C THR A 75 -3.13 -5.71 13.96
N ASN A 76 -4.00 -5.96 12.97
CA ASN A 76 -3.78 -7.07 12.03
C ASN A 76 -2.38 -7.04 11.38
N SER A 77 -1.81 -5.84 11.22
CA SER A 77 -0.49 -5.65 10.60
C SER A 77 0.62 -5.84 11.62
N SER A 78 0.58 -5.16 12.77
CA SER A 78 1.68 -5.27 13.76
C SER A 78 1.76 -6.64 14.45
N MET A 79 0.66 -7.40 14.51
CA MET A 79 0.66 -8.80 14.94
C MET A 79 1.61 -9.66 14.09
N MET A 80 1.75 -9.33 12.80
CA MET A 80 2.55 -10.11 11.85
C MET A 80 4.05 -9.91 12.04
N ASP A 81 4.47 -8.87 12.77
CA ASP A 81 5.88 -8.48 12.93
C ASP A 81 6.51 -8.99 14.24
N LEU A 82 5.73 -9.68 15.07
CA LEU A 82 6.19 -10.27 16.32
C LEU A 82 7.32 -11.30 16.09
N ASP A 83 8.37 -11.20 16.91
CA ASP A 83 9.46 -12.16 17.00
C ASP A 83 9.07 -13.27 18.00
N VAL A 84 8.40 -14.32 17.51
CA VAL A 84 8.07 -15.55 18.24
C VAL A 84 8.89 -16.74 17.75
#